data_AF-A0A661PJP7-F1
#
_entry.id   AF-A0A661PJP7-F1
#
_cell.length_a   1.000
_cell.length_b   1.000
_cell.length_c   1.000
_cell.angle_alpha   90.00
_cell.angle_beta   90.00
_cell.angle_gamma   90.00
#
_symmetry.space_group_name_H-M   'P 1'
#
loop_
_entity.id
_entity.type
_entity.pdbx_description
1 polymer ?
#
loop_
_entity_poly.entity_id
_entity_poly.type
_entity_poly.pdbx_seq_one_letter_code
_entity_poly.pdbx_strand_id
1 'polypeptide(L)'
;IDRISDLAETSNGDKFSPQFIENKLKFSPFIAEAVVQGDGRPYLSAIICIRFEIVAKWAEQRNIAFTNYINLSAQDTIYEMVQREVETVNKTLPSAQQIRKFLLLYKQLDADDGELTRTRKVRRGVIKEKYADIIDTIYSDLDSVHIDTVITFQDGNKSRVQTDVRIVDLAAASSNTVKEAV
;
A
#
# COMPACT_ATOMS: atom_id res chain seq x y z
N ILE A 1 4.94 14.42 -17.40
CA ILE A 1 3.68 15.10 -17.81
C ILE A 1 2.67 13.99 -18.04
N ASP A 2 1.75 13.79 -17.10
CA ASP A 2 0.65 12.82 -17.24
C ASP A 2 -0.32 13.29 -18.32
N ARG A 3 -0.90 12.35 -19.07
CA ARG A 3 -1.91 12.66 -20.09
C ARG A 3 -3.26 12.88 -19.39
N ILE A 4 -4.06 13.84 -19.87
CA ILE A 4 -5.41 14.11 -19.35
C ILE A 4 -6.28 12.83 -19.34
N SER A 5 -6.02 11.89 -20.26
CA SER A 5 -6.70 10.59 -20.36
C SER A 5 -6.38 9.60 -19.23
N ASP A 6 -5.37 9.85 -18.39
CA ASP A 6 -4.95 8.95 -17.30
C ASP A 6 -5.47 9.43 -15.92
N LEU A 7 -6.33 10.45 -15.89
CA LEU A 7 -6.98 10.94 -14.68
C LEU A 7 -8.13 10.02 -14.26
N ALA A 8 -8.17 9.69 -12.97
CA ALA A 8 -9.29 9.03 -12.31
C ALA A 8 -10.09 10.06 -11.51
N GLU A 9 -11.31 9.69 -11.13
CA GLU A 9 -12.23 10.57 -10.39
C GLU A 9 -12.82 9.82 -9.18
N THR A 10 -12.81 10.46 -8.02
CA THR A 10 -13.48 9.91 -6.83
C THR A 10 -14.99 9.96 -6.99
N SER A 11 -15.75 9.27 -6.13
CA SER A 11 -17.22 9.37 -6.11
C SER A 11 -17.73 10.79 -5.81
N ASN A 12 -16.85 11.65 -5.29
CA ASN A 12 -17.16 13.03 -4.93
C ASN A 12 -16.76 14.03 -6.03
N GLY A 13 -16.23 13.56 -7.17
CA GLY A 13 -15.82 14.39 -8.30
C GLY A 13 -14.36 14.88 -8.24
N ASP A 14 -13.57 14.43 -7.27
CA ASP A 14 -12.17 14.84 -7.14
C ASP A 14 -11.31 14.10 -8.17
N LYS A 15 -10.69 14.87 -9.06
CA LYS A 15 -9.79 14.32 -10.08
C LYS A 15 -8.39 14.12 -9.53
N PHE A 16 -7.79 12.99 -9.85
CA PHE A 16 -6.42 12.66 -9.44
C PHE A 16 -5.71 11.82 -10.51
N SER A 17 -4.37 11.89 -10.53
CA SER A 17 -3.55 10.96 -11.31
C SER A 17 -3.02 9.86 -10.38
N PRO A 18 -3.47 8.60 -10.52
CA PRO A 18 -2.95 7.50 -9.72
C PRO A 18 -1.43 7.34 -9.89
N GLN A 19 -0.94 7.42 -11.14
CA GLN A 19 0.49 7.24 -11.44
C GLN A 19 1.35 8.35 -10.82
N PHE A 20 0.86 9.58 -10.77
CA PHE A 20 1.57 10.69 -10.13
C PHE A 20 1.82 10.42 -8.65
N ILE A 21 0.77 10.00 -7.93
CA ILE A 21 0.84 9.73 -6.49
C ILE A 21 1.70 8.48 -6.21
N GLU A 22 1.53 7.42 -7.01
CA GLU A 22 2.36 6.22 -6.90
C GLU A 22 3.84 6.48 -7.13
N ASN A 23 4.18 7.29 -8.14
CA ASN A 23 5.56 7.66 -8.40
C ASN A 23 6.13 8.51 -7.24
N LYS A 24 5.32 9.40 -6.66
CA LYS A 24 5.68 10.14 -5.43
C LYS A 24 6.03 9.19 -4.27
N LEU A 25 5.18 8.21 -4.01
CA LEU A 25 5.43 7.19 -2.97
C LEU A 25 6.70 6.37 -3.25
N LYS A 26 6.89 5.94 -4.50
CA LYS A 26 8.03 5.12 -4.91
C LYS A 26 9.39 5.86 -4.94
N PHE A 27 9.42 7.19 -4.73
CA PHE A 27 10.68 7.87 -4.44
C PHE A 27 11.25 7.49 -3.07
N SER A 28 10.40 7.01 -2.15
CA SER A 28 10.87 6.45 -0.89
C SER A 28 11.71 5.19 -1.16
N PRO A 29 12.91 5.05 -0.56
CA PRO A 29 13.71 3.85 -0.72
C PRO A 29 13.02 2.61 -0.16
N PHE A 30 12.10 2.78 0.80
CA PHE A 30 11.39 1.69 1.47
C PHE A 30 10.20 1.13 0.68
N ILE A 31 9.71 1.87 -0.32
CA ILE A 31 8.53 1.49 -1.11
C ILE A 31 9.00 0.93 -2.46
N ALA A 32 8.66 -0.33 -2.75
CA ALA A 32 8.94 -0.96 -4.03
C ALA A 32 7.87 -0.63 -5.06
N GLU A 33 6.61 -0.85 -4.68
CA GLU A 33 5.45 -0.57 -5.52
C GLU A 33 4.36 0.07 -4.66
N ALA A 34 3.56 0.92 -5.28
CA ALA A 34 2.34 1.46 -4.71
C ALA A 34 1.24 1.37 -5.76
N VAL A 35 0.04 0.99 -5.34
CA VAL A 35 -1.15 1.01 -6.19
C VAL A 35 -2.22 1.84 -5.52
N VAL A 36 -2.45 3.03 -6.07
CA VAL A 36 -3.46 3.97 -5.57
C VAL A 36 -4.83 3.57 -6.11
N GLN A 37 -5.79 3.49 -5.20
CA GLN A 37 -7.22 3.29 -5.44
C GLN A 37 -7.96 4.59 -5.10
N GLY A 38 -9.16 4.76 -5.64
CA GLY A 38 -9.96 5.97 -5.42
C GLY A 38 -10.99 6.22 -6.51
N ASP A 39 -10.79 5.62 -7.69
CA ASP A 39 -11.70 5.70 -8.83
C ASP A 39 -13.10 5.18 -8.46
N GLY A 40 -14.09 6.07 -8.48
CA GLY A 40 -15.47 5.78 -8.04
C GLY A 40 -15.61 5.50 -6.53
N ARG A 41 -14.62 5.85 -5.71
CA ARG A 41 -14.61 5.63 -4.25
C ARG A 41 -14.59 6.97 -3.49
N PRO A 42 -15.00 7.00 -2.21
CA PRO A 42 -15.14 8.26 -1.46
C PRO A 42 -13.82 8.95 -1.09
N TYR A 43 -12.70 8.23 -1.16
CA TYR A 43 -11.37 8.75 -0.84
C TYR A 43 -10.28 7.93 -1.51
N LEU A 44 -9.08 8.49 -1.58
CA LEU A 44 -7.91 7.76 -2.07
C LEU A 44 -7.38 6.80 -1.01
N SER A 45 -7.01 5.61 -1.45
CA SER A 45 -6.30 4.63 -0.63
C SER A 45 -5.12 4.03 -1.38
N ALA A 46 -4.21 3.35 -0.68
CA ALA A 46 -3.04 2.74 -1.31
C ALA A 46 -2.76 1.32 -0.80
N ILE A 47 -2.51 0.41 -1.75
CA ILE A 47 -1.85 -0.88 -1.48
C ILE A 47 -0.36 -0.66 -1.70
N ILE A 48 0.46 -0.89 -0.68
CA ILE A 48 1.90 -0.61 -0.73
C ILE A 48 2.69 -1.91 -0.57
N CYS A 49 3.66 -2.13 -1.45
CA CYS A 49 4.65 -3.19 -1.31
C CYS A 49 5.96 -2.60 -0.79
N ILE A 50 6.47 -3.11 0.33
CA ILE A 50 7.79 -2.73 0.81
C ILE A 50 8.89 -3.25 -0.12
N ARG A 51 10.00 -2.52 -0.18
CA ARG A 51 11.24 -2.95 -0.82
C ARG A 51 12.01 -3.86 0.12
N PHE A 52 11.78 -5.16 -0.02
CA PHE A 52 12.21 -6.18 0.93
C PHE A 52 13.68 -6.05 1.32
N GLU A 53 14.61 -5.98 0.36
CA GLU A 53 16.05 -5.92 0.63
C GLU A 53 16.46 -4.72 1.49
N ILE A 54 15.89 -3.54 1.23
CA ILE A 54 16.21 -2.32 1.98
C ILE A 54 15.57 -2.37 3.37
N VAL A 55 14.30 -2.79 3.45
CA VAL A 55 13.56 -2.84 4.71
C VAL A 55 14.09 -3.95 5.63
N ALA A 56 14.49 -5.10 5.08
CA ALA A 56 15.12 -6.19 5.82
C ALA A 56 16.42 -5.72 6.47
N LYS A 57 17.31 -5.08 5.70
CA LYS A 57 18.55 -4.50 6.24
C LYS A 57 18.29 -3.43 7.30
N TRP A 58 17.27 -2.59 7.10
CA TRP A 58 16.88 -1.57 8.06
C TRP A 58 16.38 -2.18 9.38
N ALA A 59 15.64 -3.29 9.29
CA ALA A 59 15.12 -4.05 10.42
C ALA A 59 16.24 -4.78 11.20
N GLU A 60 17.17 -5.42 10.48
CA GLU A 60 18.36 -6.07 11.06
C GLU A 60 19.19 -5.09 11.89
N GLN A 61 19.45 -3.88 11.36
CA GLN A 61 20.19 -2.82 12.07
C GLN A 61 19.51 -2.35 13.36
N ARG A 62 18.22 -2.65 13.53
CA ARG A 62 17.40 -2.30 14.71
C ARG A 62 17.06 -3.51 15.57
N ASN A 63 17.63 -4.67 15.29
CA ASN A 63 17.34 -5.93 15.97
C ASN A 63 15.85 -6.32 15.92
N ILE A 64 15.16 -5.95 14.83
CA ILE A 64 13.78 -6.40 14.58
C ILE A 64 13.85 -7.78 13.95
N ALA A 65 13.34 -8.79 14.64
CA ALA A 65 13.32 -10.16 14.13
C ALA A 65 12.24 -10.34 13.05
N PHE A 66 12.61 -11.00 11.96
CA PHE A 66 11.71 -11.44 10.91
C PHE A 66 12.27 -12.70 10.23
N THR A 67 11.41 -13.49 9.60
CA THR A 67 11.80 -14.73 8.92
C THR A 67 11.57 -14.69 7.41
N ASN A 68 10.64 -13.85 6.95
CA ASN A 68 10.26 -13.72 5.56
C ASN A 68 9.58 -12.36 5.31
N TYR A 69 9.20 -12.12 4.06
CA TYR A 69 8.51 -10.90 3.65
C TYR A 69 7.22 -10.64 4.44
N ILE A 70 6.37 -11.67 4.56
CA ILE A 70 5.04 -11.57 5.18
C ILE A 70 5.17 -11.10 6.63
N ASN A 71 6.04 -11.75 7.41
CA ASN A 71 6.23 -11.38 8.80
C ASN A 71 6.89 -9.99 8.94
N LEU A 72 7.81 -9.63 8.03
CA LEU A 72 8.43 -8.31 8.05
C LEU A 72 7.43 -7.19 7.71
N SER A 73 6.61 -7.35 6.68
CA SER A 73 5.62 -6.34 6.29
C SER A 73 4.46 -6.21 7.29
N ALA A 74 4.26 -7.22 8.15
CA ALA A 74 3.29 -7.19 9.23
C ALA A 74 3.78 -6.43 10.49
N GLN A 75 5.08 -6.12 10.62
CA GLN A 75 5.65 -5.49 11.81
C GLN A 75 5.15 -4.05 12.01
N ASP A 76 4.80 -3.69 13.25
CA ASP A 76 4.34 -2.34 13.61
C ASP A 76 5.35 -1.26 13.23
N THR A 77 6.63 -1.51 13.51
CA THR A 77 7.72 -0.59 13.18
C THR A 77 7.84 -0.32 11.67
N ILE A 78 7.46 -1.29 10.83
CA ILE A 78 7.46 -1.15 9.37
C ILE A 78 6.24 -0.36 8.91
N TYR A 79 5.07 -0.60 9.51
CA TYR A 79 3.89 0.24 9.28
C TYR A 79 4.15 1.69 9.68
N GLU A 80 4.74 1.96 10.85
CA GLU A 80 5.09 3.32 11.28
C GLU A 80 6.08 3.99 10.33
N MET A 81 7.10 3.26 9.87
CA MET A 81 8.06 3.77 8.91
C MET A 81 7.37 4.15 7.60
N VAL A 82 6.56 3.26 7.02
CA VAL A 82 5.86 3.55 5.76
C VAL A 82 4.79 4.63 5.95
N GLN A 83 4.13 4.68 7.11
CA GLN A 83 3.18 5.73 7.45
C GLN A 83 3.81 7.12 7.33
N ARG A 84 5.03 7.31 7.87
CA ARG A 84 5.75 8.59 7.76
C ARG A 84 6.06 8.97 6.32
N GLU A 85 6.36 7.99 5.46
CA GLU A 85 6.59 8.21 4.03
C GLU A 85 5.29 8.65 3.33
N VAL A 86 4.17 7.99 3.62
CA VAL A 86 2.84 8.35 3.08
C VAL A 86 2.42 9.73 3.55
N GLU A 87 2.57 10.06 4.82
CA GLU A 87 2.27 11.39 5.38
C GLU A 87 3.14 12.48 4.75
N THR A 88 4.42 12.19 4.49
CA THR A 88 5.33 13.12 3.79
C THR A 88 4.83 13.39 2.37
N VAL A 89 4.40 12.36 1.65
CA VAL A 89 3.81 12.52 0.31
C VAL A 89 2.49 13.30 0.39
N ASN A 90 1.60 12.98 1.32
CA ASN A 90 0.32 13.65 1.52
C ASN A 90 0.46 15.16 1.75
N LYS A 91 1.50 15.59 2.49
CA LYS A 91 1.80 17.03 2.67
C LYS A 91 2.10 17.76 1.35
N THR A 92 2.48 17.04 0.30
CA THR A 92 2.74 17.61 -1.04
C THR A 92 1.53 17.57 -1.98
N LEU A 93 0.42 16.99 -1.54
CA LEU A 93 -0.79 16.79 -2.33
C LEU A 93 -1.92 17.73 -1.87
N PRO A 94 -2.80 18.16 -2.79
CA PRO A 94 -4.05 18.80 -2.40
C PRO A 94 -4.85 17.91 -1.45
N SER A 95 -5.59 18.49 -0.51
CA SER A 95 -6.34 17.74 0.51
C SER A 95 -7.26 16.65 -0.08
N ALA A 96 -7.95 16.96 -1.18
CA ALA A 96 -8.81 16.02 -1.90
C ALA A 96 -8.07 14.82 -2.54
N GLN A 97 -6.75 14.92 -2.72
CA GLN A 97 -5.90 13.89 -3.31
C GLN A 97 -4.99 13.21 -2.27
N GLN A 98 -5.19 13.47 -0.98
CA GLN A 98 -4.42 12.80 0.06
C GLN A 98 -4.91 11.36 0.23
N ILE A 99 -3.96 10.45 0.43
CA ILE A 99 -4.24 9.07 0.79
C ILE A 99 -4.83 9.08 2.20
N ARG A 100 -6.04 8.55 2.36
CA ARG A 100 -6.70 8.44 3.66
C ARG A 100 -6.34 7.13 4.36
N LYS A 101 -6.44 6.02 3.63
CA LYS A 101 -6.15 4.68 4.16
C LYS A 101 -5.07 4.00 3.34
N PHE A 102 -4.22 3.22 3.97
CA PHE A 102 -3.28 2.35 3.26
C PHE A 102 -3.07 1.03 3.99
N LEU A 103 -2.46 0.07 3.30
CA LEU A 103 -1.99 -1.17 3.90
C LEU A 103 -0.68 -1.61 3.27
N LEU A 104 0.02 -2.53 3.95
CA LEU A 104 1.20 -3.18 3.42
C LEU A 104 0.80 -4.55 2.87
N LEU A 105 1.00 -4.76 1.58
CA LEU A 105 0.71 -6.05 0.95
C LEU A 105 1.64 -7.13 1.56
N TYR A 106 1.13 -8.35 1.68
CA TYR A 106 1.84 -9.49 2.26
C TYR A 106 2.84 -10.15 1.28
N LYS A 107 2.92 -9.67 0.04
CA LYS A 107 3.90 -10.10 -0.97
C LYS A 107 4.30 -8.95 -1.88
N GLN A 108 5.37 -9.14 -2.66
CA GLN A 108 5.70 -8.25 -3.76
C GLN A 108 4.80 -8.53 -4.97
N LEU A 109 4.55 -7.49 -5.78
CA LEU A 109 3.92 -7.66 -7.09
C LEU A 109 4.88 -8.34 -8.06
N ASP A 110 4.37 -9.30 -8.83
CA ASP A 110 5.16 -10.10 -9.77
C ASP A 110 4.63 -9.98 -11.21
N ALA A 111 5.55 -9.94 -12.18
CA ALA A 111 5.21 -9.97 -13.59
C ALA A 111 4.70 -11.36 -14.04
N ASP A 112 5.18 -12.43 -13.42
CA ASP A 112 4.75 -13.80 -13.72
C ASP A 112 3.33 -14.07 -13.21
N ASP A 113 2.94 -13.39 -12.12
CA ASP A 113 1.55 -13.32 -11.65
C ASP A 113 0.67 -12.40 -12.52
N GLY A 114 1.24 -11.74 -13.53
CA GLY A 114 0.54 -10.81 -14.41
C GLY A 114 0.13 -9.49 -13.74
N GLU A 115 0.63 -9.21 -12.54
CA GLU A 115 0.35 -7.98 -11.77
C GLU A 115 1.18 -6.80 -12.27
N LEU A 116 2.35 -7.11 -12.80
CA LEU A 116 3.23 -6.17 -13.49
C LEU A 116 3.40 -6.57 -14.97
N THR A 117 3.74 -5.60 -15.82
CA THR A 117 4.35 -5.89 -17.12
C THR A 117 5.78 -6.36 -16.93
N ARG A 118 6.41 -6.92 -17.96
CA ARG A 118 7.85 -7.22 -17.98
C ARG A 118 8.73 -5.98 -17.73
N THR A 119 8.22 -4.80 -18.06
CA THR A 119 8.85 -3.50 -17.77
C THR A 119 8.48 -2.95 -16.38
N ARG A 120 7.91 -3.78 -15.50
CA ARG A 120 7.50 -3.45 -14.13
C ARG A 120 6.41 -2.37 -14.01
N LYS A 121 5.58 -2.19 -15.05
CA LYS A 121 4.40 -1.31 -14.99
C LYS A 121 3.24 -2.08 -14.36
N VAL A 122 2.59 -1.49 -13.35
CA VAL A 122 1.41 -2.08 -12.69
C VAL A 122 0.25 -2.27 -13.69
N ARG A 123 -0.35 -3.46 -13.69
CA ARG A 123 -1.54 -3.81 -14.47
C ARG A 123 -2.79 -3.66 -13.59
N ARG A 124 -3.28 -2.42 -13.47
CA ARG A 124 -4.38 -2.04 -12.54
C ARG A 124 -5.63 -2.92 -12.62
N GLY A 125 -6.06 -3.31 -13.83
CA GLY A 125 -7.23 -4.20 -13.98
C GLY A 125 -7.03 -5.54 -13.28
N VAL A 126 -5.84 -6.13 -13.42
CA VAL A 126 -5.47 -7.39 -12.75
C VAL A 126 -5.37 -7.18 -11.24
N ILE A 127 -4.81 -6.05 -10.78
CA ILE A 127 -4.78 -5.73 -9.34
C ILE A 127 -6.20 -5.60 -8.77
N LYS A 128 -7.09 -4.86 -9.46
CA LYS A 128 -8.49 -4.69 -9.04
C LYS A 128 -9.22 -6.03 -8.91
N GLU A 129 -8.97 -6.95 -9.83
CA GLU A 129 -9.57 -8.29 -9.81
C GLU A 129 -8.96 -9.19 -8.72
N LYS A 130 -7.63 -9.33 -8.70
CA LYS A 130 -6.94 -10.23 -7.75
C LYS A 130 -7.08 -9.83 -6.30
N TYR A 131 -7.18 -8.53 -6.04
CA TYR A 131 -7.22 -7.96 -4.70
C TYR A 131 -8.55 -7.27 -4.40
N ALA A 132 -9.64 -7.69 -5.06
CA ALA A 132 -10.97 -7.13 -4.88
C ALA A 132 -11.38 -7.10 -3.39
N ASP A 133 -11.24 -8.23 -2.70
CA ASP A 133 -11.58 -8.36 -1.28
C ASP A 133 -10.78 -7.38 -0.41
N ILE A 134 -9.47 -7.24 -0.67
CA ILE A 134 -8.62 -6.27 0.01
C ILE A 134 -9.12 -4.85 -0.24
N ILE A 135 -9.35 -4.50 -1.51
CA ILE A 135 -9.78 -3.16 -1.91
C ILE A 135 -11.14 -2.84 -1.27
N ASP A 136 -12.11 -3.74 -1.34
CA ASP A 136 -13.44 -3.54 -0.76
C ASP A 136 -13.35 -3.40 0.76
N THR A 137 -12.50 -4.18 1.42
CA THR A 137 -12.31 -4.10 2.88
C THR A 137 -11.71 -2.75 3.31
N ILE A 138 -10.78 -2.17 2.53
CA ILE A 138 -10.25 -0.81 2.80
C ILE A 138 -11.38 0.23 2.85
N TYR A 139 -12.43 0.06 2.04
CA TYR A 139 -13.58 0.95 1.98
C TYR A 139 -14.74 0.54 2.90
N SER A 140 -14.52 -0.46 3.75
CA SER A 140 -15.44 -0.87 4.82
C SER A 140 -15.03 -0.27 6.17
N ASP A 141 -15.75 -0.67 7.22
CA ASP A 141 -15.48 -0.32 8.62
C ASP A 141 -14.45 -1.25 9.30
N LEU A 142 -13.92 -2.25 8.57
CA LEU A 142 -12.89 -3.15 9.09
C LEU A 142 -11.51 -2.48 9.11
N ASP A 143 -10.70 -2.86 10.09
CA ASP A 143 -9.32 -2.39 10.29
C ASP A 143 -8.26 -3.36 9.76
N SER A 144 -8.68 -4.51 9.24
CA SER A 144 -7.82 -5.58 8.79
C SER A 144 -8.52 -6.46 7.75
N VAL A 145 -7.72 -7.11 6.91
CA VAL A 145 -8.18 -8.10 5.91
C VAL A 145 -7.55 -9.44 6.23
N HIS A 146 -8.38 -10.47 6.42
CA HIS A 146 -7.89 -11.84 6.58
C HIS A 146 -7.48 -12.41 5.22
N ILE A 147 -6.22 -12.80 5.08
CA ILE A 147 -5.70 -13.42 3.88
C ILE A 147 -5.51 -14.90 4.15
N ASP A 148 -6.15 -15.73 3.34
CA ASP A 148 -5.95 -17.17 3.29
C ASP A 148 -5.80 -17.60 1.82
N THR A 149 -4.56 -17.65 1.34
CA THR A 149 -4.28 -17.93 -0.07
C THR A 149 -3.03 -18.76 -0.24
N VAL A 150 -2.88 -19.40 -1.40
CA VAL A 150 -1.67 -20.13 -1.76
C VAL A 150 -0.82 -19.23 -2.65
N ILE A 151 0.34 -18.82 -2.14
CA ILE A 151 1.32 -18.06 -2.93
C ILE A 151 2.29 -19.05 -3.57
N THR A 152 2.56 -18.84 -4.86
CA THR A 152 3.67 -19.50 -5.54
C THR A 152 4.88 -18.59 -5.41
N PHE A 153 5.93 -19.07 -4.75
CA PHE A 153 7.20 -18.36 -4.66
C PHE A 153 7.98 -18.49 -5.97
N GLN A 154 8.99 -17.63 -6.14
CA GLN A 154 9.80 -17.58 -7.35
C GLN A 154 10.61 -18.87 -7.63
N ASP A 155 10.79 -19.72 -6.62
CA ASP A 155 11.40 -21.05 -6.74
C ASP A 155 10.40 -22.14 -7.20
N GLY A 156 9.13 -21.77 -7.44
CA GLY A 156 8.05 -22.67 -7.82
C GLY A 156 7.36 -23.35 -6.64
N ASN A 157 7.84 -23.17 -5.40
CA ASN A 157 7.20 -23.73 -4.23
C ASN A 157 5.90 -23.00 -3.93
N LYS A 158 4.86 -23.77 -3.58
CA LYS A 158 3.57 -23.23 -3.14
C LYS A 158 3.50 -23.28 -1.62
N SER A 159 3.14 -22.18 -0.99
CA SER A 159 2.84 -22.15 0.44
C SER A 159 1.51 -21.48 0.68
N ARG A 160 0.72 -22.07 1.59
CA ARG A 160 -0.46 -21.42 2.13
C ARG A 160 -0.01 -20.30 3.05
N VAL A 161 -0.46 -19.09 2.75
CA VAL A 161 -0.25 -17.91 3.56
C VAL A 161 -1.56 -17.60 4.25
N GLN A 162 -1.50 -17.66 5.57
CA GLN A 162 -2.56 -17.21 6.45
C GLN A 162 -2.03 -16.03 7.27
N THR A 163 -2.55 -14.83 7.02
CA THR A 163 -2.11 -13.61 7.71
C THR A 163 -3.22 -12.56 7.72
N ASP A 164 -3.25 -11.75 8.75
CA ASP A 164 -4.06 -10.54 8.75
C ASP A 164 -3.23 -9.38 8.21
N VAL A 165 -3.81 -8.62 7.29
CA VAL A 165 -3.22 -7.41 6.74
C VAL A 165 -3.93 -6.22 7.34
N ARG A 166 -3.21 -5.43 8.15
CA ARG A 166 -3.76 -4.24 8.80
C ARG A 166 -3.99 -3.11 7.81
N ILE A 167 -5.09 -2.40 7.99
CA ILE A 167 -5.42 -1.14 7.31
C ILE A 167 -5.13 0.01 8.28
N VAL A 168 -4.29 0.94 7.85
CA VAL A 168 -4.01 2.17 8.60
C VAL A 168 -4.90 3.29 8.09
N ASP A 169 -5.66 3.93 8.99
CA ASP A 169 -6.46 5.13 8.71
C ASP A 169 -5.75 6.38 9.23
N LEU A 170 -5.27 7.21 8.30
CA LEU A 170 -4.55 8.45 8.60
C LEU A 170 -5.48 9.57 9.10
N ALA A 171 -6.79 9.47 8.83
CA ALA A 171 -7.76 10.41 9.39
C ALA A 171 -7.95 10.18 10.90
N ALA A 172 -7.87 8.93 11.37
CA ALA A 172 -8.00 8.60 12.79
C ALA A 172 -6.78 9.06 13.60
N ALA A 173 -5.57 8.96 13.02
CA ALA A 173 -4.31 9.38 13.65
C ALA A 173 -4.25 10.88 13.95
N SER A 174 -4.99 11.70 13.19
CA SER A 174 -5.04 13.15 13.36
C SER A 174 -5.81 13.60 14.62
N SER A 175 -6.56 12.71 15.28
CA SER A 175 -7.31 13.02 16.51
C SER A 175 -6.52 12.85 17.81
N ASN A 176 -5.36 12.16 17.79
CA ASN A 176 -4.61 11.84 19.01
C ASN A 176 -3.53 12.86 19.40
N THR A 177 -3.16 13.81 18.53
CA THR A 177 -2.09 14.79 18.82
C THR A 177 -2.54 15.94 19.73
N VAL A 178 -3.82 16.02 20.12
CA VAL A 178 -4.36 17.13 20.93
C VAL A 178 -4.53 16.80 22.43
N LYS A 179 -4.22 15.57 22.87
CA LYS A 179 -4.49 15.13 24.26
C LYS A 179 -3.28 15.08 25.21
N GLU A 180 -2.05 15.34 24.77
CA GLU A 180 -0.85 15.33 25.63
C GLU A 180 -0.22 16.72 25.85
N ALA A 181 -1.02 17.78 25.78
CA ALA A 181 -0.59 19.13 26.15
C ALA A 181 -1.56 19.78 27.14
N VAL A 182 -1.64 19.24 28.36
CA VAL A 182 -2.07 19.95 29.58
C VAL A 182 -1.29 19.44 30.77
#